data_AF-A0A257W1E6-F1
#
_entry.id   AF-A0A257W1E6-F1
#
_cell.length_a   1.000
_cell.length_b   1.000
_cell.length_c   1.000
_cell.angle_alpha   90.00
_cell.angle_beta   90.00
_cell.angle_gamma   90.00
#
_symmetry.space_group_name_H-M   'P 1'
#
loop_
_entity.id
_entity.type
_entity.pdbx_description
1 polymer ?
#
loop_
_entity_poly.entity_id
_entity_poly.type
_entity_poly.pdbx_seq_one_letter_code
_entity_poly.pdbx_strand_id
1 'polypeptide(L)'
;MSMLLAMAAASAVASGTSFDCEVVTRKFSVFAPDAETTAKFSGNVLTLYKFDAQAGAFGEAGVKIAQVFDGLPDNLYLQLDDGSNSPIDVTIFEIDPNAGTARASIMEDLTPEAAQRTMIGLEGSCMVMPGDGKEGA
;
A
#
# COMPACT_ATOMS: atom_id res chain seq x y z
N MET A 1 -35.90 -8.75 12.23
CA MET A 1 -36.47 -8.90 10.88
C MET A 1 -36.22 -7.62 10.12
N SER A 2 -35.78 -7.78 8.87
CA SER A 2 -35.61 -6.75 7.82
C SER A 2 -34.44 -5.79 8.03
N MET A 3 -33.26 -6.08 7.47
CA MET A 3 -32.89 -5.93 6.05
C MET A 3 -33.16 -4.50 5.53
N LEU A 4 -32.09 -3.72 5.46
CA LEU A 4 -31.84 -2.80 4.36
C LEU A 4 -30.39 -3.05 3.90
N LEU A 5 -30.31 -3.97 2.95
CA LEU A 5 -29.20 -4.07 2.00
C LEU A 5 -29.06 -2.75 1.24
N ALA A 6 -27.82 -2.51 0.80
CA ALA A 6 -27.44 -1.67 -0.34
C ALA A 6 -27.37 -0.15 -0.11
N MET A 7 -26.22 0.29 0.37
CA MET A 7 -25.40 1.19 -0.44
C MET A 7 -24.19 0.41 -0.96
N ALA A 8 -24.46 -0.46 -1.94
CA ALA A 8 -23.48 -0.74 -2.98
C ALA A 8 -23.47 0.49 -3.89
N ALA A 9 -22.70 1.50 -3.50
CA ALA A 9 -22.24 2.50 -4.46
C ALA A 9 -21.01 1.88 -5.12
N ALA A 10 -21.11 1.65 -6.43
CA ALA A 10 -20.04 1.15 -7.25
C ALA A 10 -18.79 2.04 -7.13
N SER A 11 -17.82 1.62 -6.34
CA SER A 11 -16.41 1.97 -6.51
C SER A 11 -15.70 0.75 -7.09
N ALA A 12 -16.19 0.26 -8.23
CA ALA A 12 -15.60 -0.85 -8.99
C ALA A 12 -14.29 -0.46 -9.70
N VAL A 13 -13.62 0.59 -9.23
CA VAL A 13 -12.41 1.16 -9.82
C VAL A 13 -11.48 1.46 -8.65
N ALA A 14 -10.91 0.40 -8.04
CA ALA A 14 -9.63 0.40 -7.30
C ALA A 14 -9.44 -0.84 -6.40
N SER A 15 -10.48 -1.62 -6.10
CA SER A 15 -10.34 -2.82 -5.28
C SER A 15 -9.85 -4.00 -6.14
N GLY A 16 -8.72 -4.64 -5.80
CA GLY A 16 -8.06 -5.64 -6.63
C GLY A 16 -6.96 -5.09 -7.54
N THR A 17 -6.32 -4.00 -7.14
CA THR A 17 -5.37 -3.25 -7.96
C THR A 17 -3.94 -3.55 -7.54
N SER A 18 -3.08 -3.71 -8.53
CA SER A 18 -1.63 -3.73 -8.35
C SER A 18 -1.03 -2.37 -8.66
N PHE A 19 -0.09 -1.94 -7.84
CA PHE A 19 0.68 -0.73 -8.01
C PHE A 19 2.15 -1.12 -8.19
N ASP A 20 2.71 -0.87 -9.36
CA ASP A 20 4.15 -1.01 -9.60
C ASP A 20 4.81 0.35 -9.50
N CYS A 21 5.51 0.59 -8.41
CA CYS A 21 6.02 1.89 -8.01
C CYS A 21 7.54 1.98 -8.12
N GLU A 22 8.02 3.16 -8.52
CA GLU A 22 9.41 3.56 -8.46
C GLU A 22 9.54 4.91 -7.78
N VAL A 23 10.19 4.93 -6.62
CA VAL A 23 10.46 6.13 -5.83
C VAL A 23 11.98 6.27 -5.71
N VAL A 24 12.52 7.32 -6.34
CA VAL A 24 13.98 7.52 -6.50
C VAL A 24 14.63 6.33 -7.20
N THR A 25 15.21 5.38 -6.47
CA THR A 25 15.82 4.14 -6.99
C THR A 25 15.20 2.88 -6.39
N ARG A 26 14.14 3.03 -5.59
CA ARG A 26 13.43 1.94 -4.92
C ARG A 26 12.26 1.49 -5.77
N LYS A 27 12.31 0.24 -6.22
CA LYS A 27 11.24 -0.41 -6.97
C LYS A 27 10.47 -1.34 -6.06
N PHE A 28 9.16 -1.21 -6.03
CA PHE A 28 8.27 -2.05 -5.23
C PHE A 28 6.90 -2.18 -5.87
N SER A 29 6.21 -3.24 -5.51
CA SER A 29 4.88 -3.57 -5.97
C SER A 29 3.96 -3.75 -4.77
N VAL A 30 2.76 -3.18 -4.84
CA VAL A 30 1.72 -3.35 -3.83
C VAL A 30 0.49 -3.93 -4.48
N PHE A 31 -0.04 -5.01 -3.94
CA PHE A 31 -1.36 -5.51 -4.30
C PHE A 31 -2.37 -5.16 -3.21
N ALA A 32 -3.43 -4.45 -3.59
CA ALA A 32 -4.57 -4.16 -2.74
C ALA A 32 -5.73 -5.11 -3.10
N PRO A 33 -6.20 -5.96 -2.16
CA PRO A 33 -7.29 -6.89 -2.39
C PRO A 33 -8.60 -6.18 -2.71
N ASP A 34 -9.52 -6.90 -3.34
CA ASP A 34 -10.84 -6.34 -3.60
C ASP A 34 -11.71 -6.28 -2.32
N ALA A 35 -12.77 -5.47 -2.36
CA ALA A 35 -13.65 -5.26 -1.22
C ALA A 35 -14.44 -6.53 -0.84
N GLU A 36 -14.75 -7.40 -1.81
CA GLU A 36 -15.46 -8.66 -1.60
C GLU A 36 -14.56 -9.68 -0.89
N THR A 37 -13.30 -9.78 -1.30
CA THR A 37 -12.25 -10.59 -0.69
C THR A 37 -11.98 -10.13 0.74
N THR A 38 -11.81 -8.82 0.94
CA THR A 38 -11.61 -8.23 2.27
C THR A 38 -12.82 -8.48 3.19
N ALA A 39 -14.05 -8.31 2.69
CA ALA A 39 -15.27 -8.52 3.48
C ALA A 39 -15.50 -9.98 3.91
N LYS A 40 -15.00 -10.95 3.13
CA LYS A 40 -15.10 -12.38 3.45
C LYS A 40 -13.99 -12.85 4.38
N PHE A 41 -12.93 -12.07 4.55
CA PHE A 41 -11.80 -12.46 5.37
C PHE A 41 -12.08 -12.21 6.84
N SER A 42 -12.22 -13.30 7.61
CA SER A 42 -12.46 -13.23 9.06
C SER A 42 -11.17 -13.08 9.88
N GLY A 43 -10.01 -12.89 9.22
CA GLY A 43 -8.70 -12.77 9.84
C GLY A 43 -8.10 -11.36 9.76
N ASN A 44 -6.79 -11.25 9.96
CA ASN A 44 -6.08 -9.99 9.82
C ASN A 44 -5.93 -9.57 8.35
N VAL A 45 -6.68 -8.56 7.91
CA VAL A 45 -6.68 -8.08 6.52
C VAL A 45 -5.30 -7.68 5.98
N LEU A 46 -4.33 -7.37 6.84
CA LEU A 46 -2.95 -7.08 6.45
C LEU A 46 -2.31 -8.22 5.64
N THR A 47 -2.72 -9.46 5.88
CA THR A 47 -2.18 -10.63 5.16
C THR A 47 -2.71 -10.74 3.73
N LEU A 48 -3.79 -10.00 3.40
CA LEU A 48 -4.33 -9.94 2.05
C LEU A 48 -3.60 -8.92 1.17
N TYR A 49 -3.06 -7.86 1.79
CA TYR A 49 -2.17 -6.95 1.08
C TYR A 49 -0.82 -7.63 0.89
N LYS A 50 -0.27 -7.47 -0.30
CA LYS A 50 1.05 -7.98 -0.63
C LYS A 50 1.95 -6.81 -0.98
N PHE A 51 3.12 -6.77 -0.36
CA PHE A 51 4.17 -5.80 -0.63
C PHE A 51 5.41 -6.57 -1.03
N ASP A 52 5.85 -6.38 -2.27
CA ASP A 52 7.11 -6.90 -2.78
C ASP A 52 8.03 -5.75 -3.11
N ALA A 53 9.30 -5.85 -2.75
CA ALA A 53 10.28 -4.85 -3.12
C ALA A 53 11.53 -5.50 -3.71
N GLN A 54 12.20 -4.76 -4.58
CA GLN A 54 13.51 -5.16 -5.06
C GLN A 54 14.47 -5.33 -3.87
N ALA A 55 15.34 -6.35 -3.92
CA ALA A 55 16.31 -6.60 -2.86
C ALA A 55 17.14 -5.35 -2.54
N GLY A 56 17.23 -5.00 -1.26
CA GLY A 56 17.93 -3.80 -0.79
C GLY A 56 17.17 -2.49 -0.95
N ALA A 57 15.97 -2.47 -1.55
CA ALA A 57 15.20 -1.24 -1.72
C ALA A 57 14.78 -0.62 -0.38
N PHE A 58 14.44 -1.44 0.62
CA PHE A 58 14.02 -0.98 1.95
C PHE A 58 14.92 -1.54 3.07
N GLY A 59 16.22 -1.71 2.78
CA GLY A 59 17.20 -2.26 3.72
C GLY A 59 17.59 -3.73 3.46
N GLU A 60 18.47 -4.26 4.32
CA GLU A 60 18.97 -5.65 4.22
C GLU A 60 18.04 -6.68 4.89
N ALA A 61 17.27 -6.26 5.90
CA ALA A 61 16.20 -7.04 6.46
C ALA A 61 14.97 -6.91 5.56
N GLY A 62 14.36 -8.03 5.17
CA GLY A 62 13.12 -7.98 4.40
C GLY A 62 12.03 -7.24 5.18
N VAL A 63 11.37 -6.28 4.52
CA VAL A 63 10.26 -5.52 5.12
C VAL A 63 8.98 -6.34 5.15
N LYS A 64 8.15 -6.08 6.17
CA LYS A 64 6.80 -6.64 6.28
C LYS A 64 5.79 -5.51 6.47
N ILE A 65 4.57 -5.72 5.96
CA ILE A 65 3.46 -4.80 6.24
C ILE A 65 3.08 -4.94 7.72
N ALA A 66 3.17 -3.83 8.46
CA ALA A 66 2.76 -3.73 9.86
C ALA A 66 1.34 -3.17 10.00
N GLN A 67 0.97 -2.20 9.16
CA GLN A 67 -0.37 -1.59 9.13
C GLN A 67 -0.76 -1.19 7.71
N VAL A 68 -2.06 -1.19 7.45
CA VAL A 68 -2.66 -0.71 6.19
C VAL A 68 -3.84 0.18 6.52
N PHE A 69 -3.87 1.34 5.89
CA PHE A 69 -5.02 2.23 5.84
C PHE A 69 -5.39 2.43 4.37
N ASP A 70 -6.48 1.78 3.96
CA ASP A 70 -6.97 1.80 2.60
C ASP A 70 -8.14 2.79 2.48
N GLY A 71 -7.94 3.82 1.66
CA GLY A 71 -8.92 4.82 1.28
C GLY A 71 -9.16 4.82 -0.23
N LEU A 72 -9.04 3.67 -0.90
CA LEU A 72 -9.18 3.56 -2.33
C LEU A 72 -10.57 4.03 -2.80
N PRO A 73 -10.65 4.73 -3.96
CA PRO A 73 -9.59 4.95 -4.94
C PRO A 73 -8.62 6.08 -4.61
N ASP A 74 -8.78 6.81 -3.52
CA ASP A 74 -8.08 8.08 -3.33
C ASP A 74 -6.63 7.88 -2.85
N ASN A 75 -6.43 6.92 -1.94
CA ASN A 75 -5.10 6.61 -1.40
C ASN A 75 -5.01 5.19 -0.81
N LEU A 76 -3.77 4.74 -0.68
CA LEU A 76 -3.39 3.56 0.08
C LEU A 76 -2.15 3.91 0.91
N TYR A 77 -2.24 3.80 2.22
CA TYR A 77 -1.12 3.96 3.13
C TYR A 77 -0.73 2.60 3.73
N LEU A 78 0.56 2.29 3.69
CA LEU A 78 1.17 1.13 4.33
C LEU A 78 2.28 1.58 5.27
N GLN A 79 2.26 1.06 6.48
CA GLN A 79 3.39 1.17 7.39
C GLN A 79 4.17 -0.15 7.34
N LEU A 80 5.46 -0.07 7.04
CA LEU A 80 6.35 -1.22 6.96
C LEU A 80 7.19 -1.32 8.23
N ASP A 81 7.35 -2.56 8.71
CA ASP A 81 8.30 -2.92 9.75
C ASP A 81 9.54 -3.55 9.09
N ASP A 82 10.67 -2.88 9.25
CA ASP A 82 12.00 -3.32 8.82
C ASP A 82 12.81 -3.97 9.98
N GLY A 83 12.21 -4.08 11.17
CA GLY A 83 12.83 -4.60 12.38
C GLY A 83 13.76 -3.61 13.11
N SER A 84 13.88 -2.36 12.67
CA SER A 84 14.82 -1.37 13.21
C SER A 84 14.23 -0.45 14.29
N ASN A 85 12.99 -0.69 14.74
CA ASN A 85 12.17 0.21 15.56
C ASN A 85 11.86 1.57 14.90
N SER A 86 12.22 1.74 13.63
CA SER A 86 11.97 2.94 12.83
C SER A 86 11.10 2.55 11.63
N PRO A 87 9.76 2.65 11.73
CA PRO A 87 8.88 2.20 10.66
C PRO A 87 9.06 3.06 9.40
N ILE A 88 8.87 2.43 8.25
CA ILE A 88 8.89 3.10 6.95
C ILE A 88 7.46 3.30 6.49
N ASP A 89 7.08 4.54 6.21
CA ASP A 89 5.74 4.87 5.73
C ASP A 89 5.72 4.94 4.20
N VAL A 90 4.84 4.17 3.56
CA VAL A 90 4.61 4.20 2.11
C VAL A 90 3.19 4.67 1.86
N THR A 91 3.02 5.71 1.06
CA THR A 91 1.70 6.20 0.64
C THR A 91 1.62 6.16 -0.88
N ILE A 92 0.55 5.59 -1.43
CA ILE A 92 0.18 5.66 -2.83
C ILE A 92 -1.05 6.56 -2.93
N PHE A 93 -1.00 7.58 -3.78
CA PHE A 93 -1.99 8.65 -3.85
C PHE A 93 -2.11 9.19 -5.28
N GLU A 94 -3.08 10.06 -5.54
CA GLU A 94 -3.39 10.55 -6.90
C GLU A 94 -3.59 9.39 -7.88
N ILE A 95 -4.33 8.38 -7.45
CA ILE A 95 -4.57 7.17 -8.24
C ILE A 95 -5.60 7.50 -9.32
N ASP A 96 -5.18 7.39 -10.58
CA ASP A 96 -6.03 7.47 -11.76
C ASP A 96 -6.03 6.12 -12.49
N PRO A 97 -7.02 5.27 -12.21
CA PRO A 97 -7.13 3.96 -12.86
C PRO A 97 -7.49 4.05 -14.34
N ASN A 98 -8.07 5.18 -14.82
CA ASN A 98 -8.37 5.35 -16.23
C ASN A 98 -7.11 5.68 -17.03
N ALA A 99 -6.20 6.44 -16.43
CA ALA A 99 -4.87 6.71 -16.99
C ALA A 99 -3.86 5.58 -16.70
N GLY A 100 -4.15 4.70 -15.74
CA GLY A 100 -3.24 3.63 -15.30
C GLY A 100 -2.04 4.17 -14.51
N THR A 101 -2.22 5.27 -13.79
CA THR A 101 -1.13 5.99 -13.10
C THR A 101 -1.46 6.32 -11.66
N ALA A 102 -0.46 6.33 -10.79
CA ALA A 102 -0.54 6.88 -9.45
C ALA A 102 0.79 7.52 -9.05
N ARG A 103 0.82 8.20 -7.91
CA ARG A 103 2.05 8.68 -7.26
C ARG A 103 2.31 7.88 -6.00
N ALA A 104 3.58 7.77 -5.63
CA ALA A 104 3.97 7.19 -4.35
C ALA A 104 4.90 8.12 -3.59
N SER A 105 4.81 8.07 -2.27
CA SER A 105 5.77 8.68 -1.37
C SER A 105 6.26 7.67 -0.36
N ILE A 106 7.56 7.73 -0.05
CA ILE A 106 8.18 7.00 1.05
C ILE A 106 8.62 8.03 2.08
N MET A 107 8.18 7.90 3.33
CA MET A 107 8.70 8.66 4.45
C MET A 107 9.52 7.75 5.37
N GLU A 108 10.75 8.15 5.60
CA GLU A 108 11.68 7.45 6.48
C GLU A 108 12.16 8.37 7.58
N ASP A 109 12.21 7.83 8.79
CA ASP A 109 12.88 8.46 9.91
C ASP A 109 14.37 8.06 9.86
N LEU A 110 15.20 8.98 9.36
CA LEU A 110 16.65 8.80 9.23
C LEU A 110 17.40 9.26 10.48
N THR A 111 16.70 9.45 11.59
CA THR A 111 17.28 10.04 12.79
C THR A 111 18.31 9.09 13.41
N PRO A 112 19.59 9.47 13.48
CA PRO A 112 20.52 8.76 14.35
C PRO A 112 20.01 8.84 15.79
N GLU A 113 20.19 7.78 16.59
CA GLU A 113 19.70 7.66 17.99
C GLU A 113 19.96 8.88 18.91
N ALA A 114 20.84 9.82 18.53
CA ALA A 114 21.22 11.01 19.27
C ALA A 114 20.74 12.37 18.70
N ALA A 115 19.88 12.42 17.67
CA ALA A 115 19.48 13.68 17.01
C ALA A 115 17.95 13.93 16.97
N GLN A 116 17.55 15.15 16.60
CA GLN A 116 16.15 15.54 16.37
C GLN A 116 15.56 14.77 15.18
N ARG A 117 14.27 14.41 15.26
CA ARG A 117 13.57 13.61 14.23
C ARG A 117 13.70 14.24 12.84
N THR A 118 14.43 13.59 11.94
CA THR A 118 14.62 13.98 10.54
C THR A 118 13.84 13.02 9.65
N MET A 119 12.66 13.46 9.20
CA MET A 119 11.84 12.74 8.22
C MET A 119 12.20 13.21 6.82
N ILE A 120 12.52 12.30 5.90
CA ILE A 120 12.64 12.63 4.48
C ILE A 120 11.47 12.00 3.73
N GLY A 121 10.71 12.83 3.01
CA GLY A 121 9.72 12.39 2.05
C GLY A 121 10.34 12.27 0.66
N LEU A 122 10.35 11.07 0.10
CA LEU A 122 10.76 10.81 -1.27
C LEU A 122 9.52 10.54 -2.10
N GLU A 123 9.37 11.20 -3.25
CA GLU A 123 8.24 10.99 -4.15
C GLU A 123 8.66 10.25 -5.42
N GLY A 124 7.71 9.54 -6.00
CA GLY A 124 7.85 8.79 -7.24
C GLY A 124 6.51 8.54 -7.91
N SER A 125 6.51 7.59 -8.83
CA SER A 125 5.35 7.26 -9.66
C SER A 125 5.06 5.77 -9.59
N CYS A 126 3.80 5.42 -9.80
CA CYS A 126 3.36 4.05 -9.96
C CYS A 126 2.58 3.87 -11.24
N MET A 127 2.72 2.69 -11.83
CA MET A 127 1.76 2.17 -12.80
C MET A 127 0.66 1.44 -12.04
N VAL A 128 -0.58 1.72 -12.43
CA VAL A 128 -1.79 1.12 -11.84
C VAL A 128 -2.30 0.05 -12.78
N MET A 129 -2.35 -1.18 -12.30
CA MET A 129 -2.85 -2.33 -13.05
C MET A 129 -4.11 -2.86 -12.36
N PRO A 130 -5.29 -2.73 -13.00
CA PRO A 130 -6.49 -3.39 -12.51
C PRO A 130 -6.30 -4.91 -12.55
N GLY A 131 -6.41 -5.57 -11.41
CA GLY A 131 -6.43 -7.02 -11.28
C GLY A 131 -7.86 -7.55 -11.11
N ASP A 132 -7.97 -8.87 -10.99
CA ASP A 132 -9.25 -9.54 -10.75
C ASP A 132 -9.58 -9.71 -9.25
N GLY A 133 -8.79 -9.05 -8.38
CA GLY A 133 -8.99 -9.04 -6.93
C GLY A 133 -8.57 -10.30 -6.18
N LYS A 134 -8.06 -11.32 -6.90
CA LYS A 134 -7.81 -12.65 -6.32
C LYS A 134 -6.39 -12.88 -5.79
N GLU A 135 -5.48 -11.91 -5.88
CA GLU A 135 -4.14 -12.10 -5.35
C GLU A 135 -4.08 -11.87 -3.82
N GLY A 136 -3.28 -12.66 -3.10
CA GLY A 136 -3.20 -12.62 -1.63
C GLY A 136 -4.08 -13.68 -0.93
N ALA A 137 -3.50 -14.88 -0.75
CA ALA A 137 -3.96 -15.94 0.14
C ALA A 137 -2.78 -16.49 0.93
#